data_AF-A0A8E1WLG0-F1
#
_entry.id   AF-A0A8E1WLG0-F1
#
_cell.length_a   1.000
_cell.length_b   1.000
_cell.length_c   1.000
_cell.angle_alpha   90.00
_cell.angle_beta   90.00
_cell.angle_gamma   90.00
#
_symmetry.space_group_name_H-M   'P 1'
#
loop_
_entity.id
_entity.type
_entity.pdbx_description
1 polymer ?
#
loop_
_entity_poly.entity_id
_entity_poly.type
_entity_poly.pdbx_seq_one_letter_code
_entity_poly.pdbx_strand_id
1 'polypeptide(L)' 'MRALSPSLMKQISLAIDAVRSDGQINIVQIADRVQNDNPNENVALEDILSVALDMAQATGNVIVLEKAETEQLTH' A
#
# COMPACT_ATOMS: atom_id res chain seq x y z
N MET A 1 -16.32 4.47 6.68
CA MET A 1 -15.18 4.40 5.74
C MET A 1 -15.65 4.92 4.40
N ARG A 2 -14.94 5.87 3.78
CA ARG A 2 -15.29 6.32 2.43
C ARG A 2 -14.84 5.24 1.45
N ALA A 3 -15.68 4.91 0.48
CA ALA A 3 -15.26 4.04 -0.59
C ALA A 3 -14.19 4.77 -1.43
N LEU A 4 -13.02 4.14 -1.57
CA LEU A 4 -11.98 4.63 -2.48
C LEU A 4 -12.51 4.63 -3.92
N SER A 5 -11.94 5.49 -4.78
CA SER A 5 -12.30 5.46 -6.19
C SER A 5 -11.89 4.12 -6.84
N PRO A 6 -12.60 3.63 -7.87
CA PRO A 6 -12.22 2.40 -8.56
C PRO A 6 -10.80 2.46 -9.16
N SER A 7 -10.36 3.66 -9.54
CA SER A 7 -9.00 3.91 -10.01
C SER A 7 -7.98 3.65 -8.91
N LEU A 8 -8.21 4.20 -7.72
CA LEU A 8 -7.32 4.04 -6.58
C LEU A 8 -7.27 2.59 -6.10
N MET A 9 -8.43 1.92 -6.02
CA MET A 9 -8.50 0.48 -5.72
C MET A 9 -7.70 -0.37 -6.70
N LYS A 10 -7.76 -0.05 -8.01
CA LYS A 10 -6.96 -0.74 -9.03
C LYS A 10 -5.46 -0.51 -8.83
N GLN A 11 -5.05 0.71 -8.48
CA GLN A 11 -3.64 1.01 -8.21
C GLN A 11 -3.12 0.27 -6.98
N ILE A 12 -3.90 0.19 -5.91
CA ILE A 12 -3.57 -0.59 -4.71
C ILE A 12 -3.40 -2.07 -5.07
N SER A 13 -4.35 -2.64 -5.83
CA SER A 13 -4.27 -4.03 -6.28
C SER A 13 -3.00 -4.31 -7.09
N LEU A 14 -2.67 -3.43 -8.04
CA LEU A 14 -1.45 -3.58 -8.86
C LEU A 14 -0.17 -3.46 -8.03
N ALA A 15 -0.15 -2.55 -7.05
CA ALA A 15 0.99 -2.40 -6.15
C ALA A 15 1.20 -3.65 -5.28
N ILE A 16 0.11 -4.26 -4.79
CA ILE A 16 0.14 -5.52 -4.05
C ILE A 16 0.64 -6.68 -4.93
N ASP A 17 0.10 -6.82 -6.14
CA ASP A 17 0.50 -7.87 -7.06
C ASP A 17 1.98 -7.77 -7.47
N ALA A 18 2.52 -6.54 -7.57
CA ALA A 18 3.92 -6.31 -7.94
C ALA A 18 4.92 -6.83 -6.89
N VAL A 19 4.58 -6.78 -5.60
CA VAL A 19 5.44 -7.25 -4.50
C VAL A 19 5.06 -8.64 -4.00
N ARG A 20 4.02 -9.24 -4.59
CA ARG A 20 3.48 -10.54 -4.14
C ARG A 20 4.51 -11.65 -4.17
N SER A 21 5.41 -11.62 -5.15
CA SER A 21 6.44 -12.65 -5.39
C SER A 21 7.47 -12.74 -4.27
N ASP A 22 7.65 -11.67 -3.49
CA ASP A 22 8.68 -11.57 -2.46
C ASP A 22 8.24 -12.23 -1.13
N GLY A 23 7.00 -12.73 -1.07
CA GLY A 23 6.43 -13.43 0.09
C GLY A 23 6.05 -12.51 1.27
N GLN A 24 6.42 -11.23 1.19
CA GLN A 24 6.08 -10.19 2.15
C GLN A 24 5.43 -8.99 1.45
N ILE A 25 4.39 -8.42 2.06
CA ILE A 25 3.69 -7.23 1.58
C ILE A 25 3.78 -6.15 2.64
N ASN A 26 4.46 -5.05 2.31
CA ASN A 26 4.48 -3.86 3.15
C ASN A 26 3.36 -2.90 2.76
N ILE A 27 2.24 -2.95 3.48
CA ILE A 27 1.07 -2.13 3.15
C ILE A 27 1.28 -0.64 3.45
N VAL A 28 2.23 -0.29 4.34
CA VAL A 28 2.56 1.11 4.66
C VAL A 28 3.27 1.75 3.47
N GLN A 29 4.25 1.06 2.89
CA GLN A 29 4.94 1.52 1.68
C GLN A 29 3.99 1.63 0.48
N ILE A 30 3.08 0.66 0.32
CA ILE A 30 2.07 0.69 -0.75
C ILE A 30 1.13 1.88 -0.56
N ALA A 31 0.62 2.10 0.65
CA ALA A 31 -0.29 3.20 0.91
C ALA A 31 0.36 4.57 0.72
N ASP A 32 1.61 4.75 1.19
CA ASP A 32 2.39 5.98 0.99
C ASP A 32 2.66 6.24 -0.50
N ARG A 33 3.09 5.21 -1.25
CA ARG A 33 3.27 5.32 -2.71
C ARG A 33 1.98 5.71 -3.42
N VAL A 34 0.88 5.00 -3.15
CA VAL A 34 -0.42 5.27 -3.78
C VAL A 34 -0.92 6.68 -3.44
N GLN A 35 -0.72 7.16 -2.21
CA GLN A 35 -1.09 8.51 -1.83
C GLN A 35 -0.26 9.56 -2.59
N ASN A 36 1.06 9.36 -2.68
CA ASN A 36 1.96 10.27 -3.40
C ASN A 36 1.73 10.28 -4.92
N ASP A 37 1.36 9.13 -5.50
CA ASP A 37 1.04 9.01 -6.92
C ASP A 37 -0.32 9.65 -7.27
N ASN A 38 -1.18 9.93 -6.27
CA ASN A 38 -2.52 10.48 -6.45
C ASN A 38 -2.78 11.74 -5.59
N PRO A 39 -1.98 12.81 -5.74
CA PRO A 39 -2.08 14.00 -4.88
C PRO A 39 -3.41 14.76 -5.00
N ASN A 40 -4.16 14.51 -6.07
CA ASN A 40 -5.47 15.13 -6.32
C ASN A 40 -6.63 14.35 -5.70
N GLU A 41 -6.41 13.11 -5.25
CA GLU A 41 -7.43 12.32 -4.57
C GLU A 41 -7.47 12.73 -3.09
N ASN A 42 -8.55 13.41 -2.69
CA ASN A 42 -8.77 13.83 -1.31
C ASN A 42 -9.24 12.67 -0.42
N VAL A 43 -8.34 11.71 -0.20
CA VAL A 43 -8.58 10.51 0.61
C VAL A 43 -7.53 10.40 1.71
N ALA A 44 -7.99 9.97 2.89
CA ALA A 44 -7.10 9.78 4.03
C ALA A 44 -6.20 8.57 3.79
N LEU A 45 -4.98 8.64 4.29
CA LEU A 45 -4.04 7.51 4.26
C LEU A 45 -4.64 6.27 4.96
N GLU A 46 -5.43 6.48 6.00
CA GLU A 46 -6.14 5.43 6.75
C GLU A 46 -7.13 4.65 5.87
N ASP A 47 -7.85 5.32 4.96
CA ASP A 47 -8.78 4.65 4.03
C ASP A 47 -7.99 3.79 3.03
N ILE A 48 -6.85 4.30 2.53
CA ILE A 48 -5.95 3.56 1.61
C ILE A 48 -5.36 2.34 2.33
N LEU A 49 -4.87 2.51 3.55
CA LEU A 49 -4.31 1.44 4.38
C LEU A 49 -5.31 0.33 4.64
N SER A 50 -6.56 0.67 4.95
CA SER A 50 -7.58 -0.35 5.22
C SER A 50 -7.85 -1.20 3.98
N VAL A 51 -7.98 -0.58 2.80
CA VAL A 51 -8.21 -1.34 1.56
C VAL A 51 -6.98 -2.15 1.16
N ALA A 52 -5.78 -1.60 1.33
CA ALA A 52 -4.54 -2.32 1.09
C ALA A 52 -4.39 -3.53 2.01
N LEU A 53 -4.79 -3.39 3.28
CA LEU A 53 -4.80 -4.48 4.26
C LEU A 53 -5.77 -5.60 3.84
N ASP A 54 -7.02 -5.24 3.51
CA ASP A 54 -8.04 -6.21 3.09
C ASP A 54 -7.58 -7.00 1.84
N MET A 55 -7.00 -6.30 0.86
CA MET A 55 -6.48 -6.93 -0.36
C MET A 55 -5.25 -7.79 -0.08
N ALA A 56 -4.31 -7.32 0.76
CA ALA A 56 -3.12 -8.08 1.11
C ALA A 56 -3.45 -9.36 1.87
N GLN A 57 -4.44 -9.33 2.76
CA GLN A 57 -4.91 -10.52 3.49
C GLN A 57 -5.44 -11.61 2.56
N ALA A 58 -6.08 -11.22 1.45
CA ALA A 58 -6.57 -12.18 0.45
C ALA A 58 -5.43 -12.89 -0.32
N THR A 59 -4.19 -12.40 -0.27
CA THR A 59 -3.06 -13.00 -1.00
C THR A 59 -2.42 -14.20 -0.30
N GLY A 60 -2.58 -14.30 1.03
CA GLY A 60 -1.90 -15.29 1.87
C GLY A 60 -0.43 -14.98 2.20
N ASN A 61 0.09 -13.83 1.76
CA ASN A 61 1.46 -13.40 2.08
C ASN A 61 1.59 -12.84 3.50
N VAL A 62 2.83 -12.77 4.00
CA VAL A 62 3.13 -12.12 5.28
C VAL A 62 2.96 -10.62 5.11
N ILE A 63 2.15 -10.00 5.97
CA ILE A 63 1.92 -8.55 5.95
C ILE A 63 2.86 -7.91 6.96
N VAL A 64 3.64 -6.93 6.50
CA VAL A 64 4.53 -6.11 7.34
C VAL A 64 4.05 -4.66 7.36
N LEU A 65 4.28 -4.00 8.50
CA LEU A 65 3.78 -2.65 8.82
C LEU A 65 4.96 -1.74 9.15
N GLU A 66 5.92 -1.67 8.24
CA GLU A 66 7.15 -0.92 8.45
C GLU A 66 7.13 0.32 7.54
N LYS A 67 7.46 1.49 8.08
CA LYS A 67 7.87 2.58 7.18
C LYS A 67 9.17 2.13 6.52
N ALA A 68 9.37 2.46 5.25
CA ALA A 68 10.68 2.33 4.65
C ALA A 68 11.65 3.11 5.55
N GLU A 69 12.47 2.41 6.32
CA GLU A 69 13.64 3.02 6.89
C GLU A 69 14.46 3.41 5.67
N THR A 70 14.60 4.71 5.43
CA THR A 70 15.71 5.20 4.64
C THR A 70 16.96 4.73 5.39
N GLU A 71 17.44 3.53 5.07
CA GLU A 71 18.81 3.10 5.37
C GLU A 71 19.74 4.04 4.60
N GLN A 72 19.86 5.28 5.09
CA GLN A 72 21.03 6.08 4.89
C GLN A 72 22.12 5.51 5.79
N LEU A 73 22.62 4.34 5.42
CA LEU A 73 23.96 3.89 5.80
C LEU A 73 24.95 4.88 5.17
N THR A 74 25.14 6.00 5.85
CA THR A 74 26.28 6.88 5.62
C THR A 74 27.46 6.22 6.33
N HIS A 75 28.26 5.50 5.54
CA HIS A 75 29.59 5.04 5.90
C HIS A 75 30.59 6.20 5.83
#